data_AF-A0A2S9YMP6-F1
#
_entry.id   AF-A0A2S9YMP6-F1
#
_cell.length_a   1.000
_cell.length_b   1.000
_cell.length_c   1.000
_cell.angle_alpha   90.00
_cell.angle_beta   90.00
_cell.angle_gamma   90.00
#
_symmetry.space_group_name_H-M   'P 1'
#
loop_
_entity.id
_entity.type
_entity.pdbx_description
1 polymer ?
#
loop_
_entity_poly.entity_id
_entity_poly.type
_entity_poly.pdbx_seq_one_letter_code
_entity_poly.pdbx_strand_id
1 'polypeptide(L)'
;MKHPARRVRVLAGCGLLTLALGLFTTPAAAWDPSTTHQGLLESAVTRSAVHLRWMDASELERGLFTSLRVDPDRLSKDQLRLLQLTMRGAPADIGARPLGGPGACPSADAPPDTQQFCVDQALWEQSALGWLRLGMLAEVTPSARHLHHFVDRAHPEAPRWRDDDLPAAVLRKRQARSNGEPVAGIVTGTNFSGQASSAVAWLEDPSDLLAPAQTYAHLAAASSASTQAERDHHLALGLLGVGALIHVMQDLSVPAHARGDATAFFAPLSPAVGDRGLPLQEFVRVEYGRTELPDLLAQISRSSPPANSDVDPDEPAASGGGDPDDDPDDDSEPDDPDELDDGDAPEAPAPAAEPSPGPGQPPAGEPLATTLLGHMLGEGSYSGIANLAGRHFFSESSVPAPAYLDQTLSPTKAAATVLGDQHWLDPAEVEGATLSPWPAERGYLLTSTGRPLAAFDTDLDGRIRPYLDETCYRDQAAQLLPAAADVTRSLLDLLWPAWPQMQHRGDRVVLSIPDWASAEVQVFVQADDGVRRSIARHALEVGANNVVPLGAGELAAGERVVLVLTATRVDGPPIVIEQLTTSAESIPDPGPAPIVPVPW
;
A
#
# COMPACT_ATOMS: atom_id res chain seq x y z
N MET A 1 29.12 21.70 78.34
CA MET A 1 28.99 22.98 77.62
C MET A 1 28.08 22.77 76.43
N LYS A 2 27.02 23.57 76.35
CA LYS A 2 26.00 23.57 75.29
C LYS A 2 26.56 24.31 74.07
N HIS A 3 26.49 23.74 72.87
CA HIS A 3 26.21 24.48 71.63
C HIS A 3 25.57 23.56 70.58
N PRO A 4 24.67 24.10 69.72
CA PRO A 4 23.61 23.32 69.07
C PRO A 4 23.82 23.11 67.56
N ALA A 5 23.08 22.12 67.06
CA ALA A 5 22.60 21.88 65.71
C ALA A 5 22.94 22.88 64.59
N ARG A 6 23.54 22.35 63.51
CA ARG A 6 23.30 22.80 62.13
C ARG A 6 22.95 21.59 61.27
N ARG A 7 21.64 21.31 61.15
CA ARG A 7 21.09 20.52 60.05
C ARG A 7 21.00 21.44 58.83
N VAL A 8 21.87 21.23 57.85
CA VAL A 8 21.69 21.83 56.51
C VAL A 8 20.87 20.85 55.70
N ARG A 9 19.67 21.29 55.30
CA ARG A 9 18.78 20.63 54.34
C ARG A 9 19.39 20.82 52.94
N VAL A 10 19.82 19.73 52.31
CA VAL A 10 20.05 19.68 50.86
C VAL A 10 19.27 18.46 50.36
N LEU A 11 18.01 18.68 49.98
CA LEU A 11 17.16 17.73 49.25
C LEU A 11 15.89 18.48 48.84
N ALA A 12 16.00 19.32 47.82
CA ALA A 12 14.88 19.91 47.08
C ALA A 12 15.45 20.51 45.78
N GLY A 13 15.66 19.67 44.77
CA GLY A 13 16.23 20.13 43.50
C GLY A 13 16.32 19.06 42.41
N CYS A 14 15.40 18.10 42.36
CA CYS A 14 15.30 17.13 41.25
C CYS A 14 13.85 16.85 40.79
N GLY A 15 12.86 17.66 41.20
CA GLY A 15 11.44 17.35 41.01
C GLY A 15 10.73 18.03 39.84
N LEU A 16 11.42 18.77 38.96
CA LEU A 16 10.76 19.65 37.98
C LEU A 16 11.28 19.53 36.54
N LEU A 17 12.07 18.50 36.21
CA LEU A 17 12.57 18.27 34.84
C LEU A 17 11.92 17.10 34.09
N THR A 18 10.97 16.38 34.70
CA THR A 18 10.34 15.19 34.11
C THR A 18 8.99 15.44 33.45
N LEU A 19 8.42 16.65 33.50
CA LEU A 19 7.10 16.94 32.91
C LEU A 19 7.14 17.62 31.53
N ALA A 20 8.33 17.89 30.97
CA ALA A 20 8.48 18.54 29.65
C ALA A 20 8.77 17.57 28.49
N LEU A 21 8.62 16.26 28.71
CA LEU A 21 8.87 15.21 27.71
C LEU A 21 7.59 14.72 26.98
N GLY A 22 6.44 15.35 27.22
CA GLY A 22 5.14 14.73 26.94
C GLY A 22 4.48 15.01 25.60
N LEU A 23 4.93 15.96 24.76
CA LEU A 23 4.14 16.40 23.60
C LEU A 23 4.98 16.79 22.38
N PHE A 24 6.13 16.14 22.16
CA PHE A 24 6.76 16.23 20.85
C PHE A 24 6.03 15.26 19.92
N THR A 25 5.06 15.79 19.17
CA THR A 25 4.56 15.10 17.98
C THR A 25 5.74 14.98 17.03
N THR A 26 6.30 13.78 16.90
CA THR A 26 7.26 13.50 15.84
C THR A 26 6.52 13.69 14.52
N PRO A 27 6.99 14.57 13.62
CA PRO A 27 6.44 14.60 12.28
C PRO A 27 6.55 13.18 11.71
N ALA A 28 5.45 12.65 11.19
CA ALA A 28 5.47 11.35 10.53
C ALA A 28 6.50 11.38 9.40
N ALA A 29 7.22 10.29 9.15
CA ALA A 29 8.06 10.20 7.96
C ALA A 29 7.17 10.05 6.71
N ALA A 30 7.75 9.93 5.52
CA ALA A 30 7.03 9.39 4.36
C ALA A 30 7.55 8.05 3.97
N TRP A 31 6.74 7.37 3.15
CA TRP A 31 6.76 5.91 3.24
C TRP A 31 6.61 5.47 4.70
N ASP A 32 5.89 6.30 5.47
CA ASP A 32 5.57 6.01 6.85
C ASP A 32 4.22 5.33 6.85
N PRO A 33 4.07 4.26 7.63
CA PRO A 33 2.81 3.57 7.84
C PRO A 33 1.64 4.48 8.22
N SER A 34 1.87 5.70 8.71
CA SER A 34 0.82 6.66 9.08
C SER A 34 0.47 7.69 7.99
N THR A 35 1.26 7.81 6.92
CA THR A 35 1.05 8.82 5.86
C THR A 35 0.86 8.18 4.49
N THR A 36 1.94 8.05 3.72
CA THR A 36 1.94 7.59 2.32
C THR A 36 1.32 6.20 2.18
N HIS A 37 1.68 5.27 3.07
CA HIS A 37 1.12 3.92 3.10
C HIS A 37 -0.40 3.90 3.27
N GLN A 38 -0.94 4.79 4.10
CA GLN A 38 -2.39 4.91 4.30
C GLN A 38 -3.07 5.46 3.05
N GLY A 39 -2.47 6.46 2.39
CA GLY A 39 -2.99 6.97 1.11
C GLY A 39 -2.97 5.89 0.02
N LEU A 40 -1.90 5.08 -0.04
CA LEU A 40 -1.79 3.97 -0.99
C LEU A 40 -2.83 2.88 -0.71
N LEU A 41 -3.07 2.55 0.57
CA LEU A 41 -4.13 1.62 0.97
C LEU A 41 -5.51 2.16 0.61
N GLU A 42 -5.79 3.44 0.87
CA GLU A 42 -7.06 4.07 0.53
C GLU A 42 -7.33 4.04 -0.97
N SER A 43 -6.34 4.42 -1.78
CA SER A 43 -6.40 4.33 -3.24
C SER A 43 -6.56 2.89 -3.75
N ALA A 44 -5.92 1.92 -3.09
CA ALA A 44 -6.03 0.53 -3.47
C ALA A 44 -7.40 -0.08 -3.13
N VAL A 45 -7.93 0.25 -1.96
CA VAL A 45 -9.23 -0.22 -1.48
C VAL A 45 -10.36 0.24 -2.37
N THR A 46 -10.35 1.50 -2.82
CA THR A 46 -11.39 2.04 -3.71
C THR A 46 -11.37 1.41 -5.11
N ARG A 47 -10.22 0.87 -5.53
CA ARG A 47 -10.02 0.23 -6.84
C ARG A 47 -10.11 -1.30 -6.79
N SER A 48 -10.07 -1.89 -5.59
CA SER A 48 -10.20 -3.33 -5.40
C SER A 48 -11.66 -3.76 -5.42
N ALA A 49 -11.92 -4.99 -5.84
CA ALA A 49 -13.25 -5.58 -5.77
C ALA A 49 -13.59 -6.08 -4.36
N VAL A 50 -12.66 -6.06 -3.40
CA VAL A 50 -12.81 -6.70 -2.08
C VAL A 50 -14.02 -6.19 -1.31
N HIS A 51 -14.27 -4.86 -1.30
CA HIS A 51 -15.40 -4.30 -0.56
C HIS A 51 -16.74 -4.79 -1.13
N LEU A 52 -16.89 -4.75 -2.46
CA LEU A 52 -18.09 -5.18 -3.16
C LEU A 52 -18.29 -6.70 -3.00
N ARG A 53 -17.21 -7.49 -3.12
CA ARG A 53 -17.25 -8.95 -2.92
C ARG A 53 -17.67 -9.32 -1.51
N TRP A 54 -17.18 -8.62 -0.49
CA TRP A 54 -17.60 -8.87 0.89
C TRP A 54 -19.07 -8.50 1.12
N MET A 55 -19.52 -7.37 0.58
CA MET A 55 -20.93 -6.98 0.67
C MET A 55 -21.83 -8.00 -0.02
N ASP A 56 -21.50 -8.40 -1.25
CA ASP A 56 -22.27 -9.41 -2.00
C ASP A 56 -22.30 -10.77 -1.27
N ALA A 57 -21.13 -11.25 -0.81
CA ALA A 57 -20.98 -12.49 -0.07
C ALA A 57 -21.77 -12.54 1.26
N SER A 58 -22.11 -11.38 1.82
CA SER A 58 -22.72 -11.22 3.14
C SER A 58 -24.10 -10.57 3.12
N GLU A 59 -24.74 -10.47 1.96
CA GLU A 59 -26.05 -9.80 1.82
C GLU A 59 -26.03 -8.36 2.40
N LEU A 60 -24.94 -7.64 2.15
CA LEU A 60 -24.65 -6.26 2.59
C LEU A 60 -24.37 -6.10 4.10
N GLU A 61 -24.28 -7.18 4.86
CA GLU A 61 -23.96 -7.10 6.30
C GLU A 61 -22.48 -6.81 6.57
N ARG A 62 -21.60 -7.20 5.64
CA ARG A 62 -20.15 -7.10 5.78
C ARG A 62 -19.52 -6.27 4.67
N GLY A 63 -18.45 -5.56 5.01
CA GLY A 63 -17.64 -4.75 4.11
C GLY A 63 -16.42 -4.21 4.85
N LEU A 64 -15.65 -3.34 4.19
CA LEU A 64 -14.44 -2.77 4.82
C LEU A 64 -14.76 -1.85 6.00
N PHE A 65 -16.00 -1.39 6.11
CA PHE A 65 -16.46 -0.55 7.23
C PHE A 65 -17.16 -1.34 8.34
N THR A 66 -17.26 -2.66 8.21
CA THR A 66 -17.84 -3.51 9.25
C THR A 66 -17.00 -3.47 10.50
N SER A 67 -17.68 -3.28 11.63
CA SER A 67 -17.05 -3.29 12.94
C SER A 67 -16.67 -4.71 13.34
N LEU A 68 -15.40 -4.91 13.73
CA LEU A 68 -14.85 -6.17 14.18
C LEU A 68 -14.22 -5.99 15.56
N ARG A 69 -14.34 -7.02 16.39
CA ARG A 69 -13.91 -7.00 17.79
C ARG A 69 -12.77 -7.96 18.06
N VAL A 70 -11.76 -7.50 18.78
CA VAL A 70 -10.70 -8.33 19.34
C VAL A 70 -10.89 -8.41 20.85
N ASP A 71 -11.13 -9.62 21.33
CA ASP A 71 -11.06 -10.01 22.74
C ASP A 71 -9.59 -10.14 23.21
N PRO A 72 -9.09 -9.27 24.10
CA PRO A 72 -7.71 -9.33 24.58
C PRO A 72 -7.39 -10.56 25.41
N ASP A 73 -8.38 -11.17 26.06
CA ASP A 73 -8.17 -12.36 26.91
C ASP A 73 -7.91 -13.61 26.08
N ARG A 74 -8.24 -13.59 24.79
CA ARG A 74 -7.94 -14.65 23.82
C ARG A 74 -6.57 -14.52 23.17
N LEU A 75 -5.89 -13.38 23.33
CA LEU A 75 -4.58 -13.15 22.72
C LEU A 75 -3.48 -13.89 23.48
N SER A 76 -2.50 -14.41 22.72
CA SER A 76 -1.23 -14.78 23.33
C SER A 76 -0.53 -13.55 23.93
N LYS A 77 0.40 -13.77 24.86
CA LYS A 77 1.16 -12.67 25.48
C LYS A 77 1.90 -11.81 24.47
N ASP A 78 2.43 -12.42 23.42
CA ASP A 78 3.20 -11.72 22.39
C ASP A 78 2.28 -10.92 21.45
N GLN A 79 1.13 -11.48 21.05
CA GLN A 79 0.11 -10.73 20.29
C GLN A 79 -0.44 -9.55 21.09
N LEU A 80 -0.78 -9.76 22.37
CA LEU A 80 -1.26 -8.70 23.25
C LEU A 80 -0.23 -7.57 23.36
N ARG A 81 1.04 -7.92 23.58
CA ARG A 81 2.14 -6.96 23.68
C ARG A 81 2.33 -6.20 22.37
N LEU A 82 2.34 -6.89 21.23
CA LEU A 82 2.45 -6.28 19.90
C LEU A 82 1.34 -5.25 19.70
N LEU A 83 0.07 -5.66 19.87
CA LEU A 83 -1.08 -4.78 19.70
C LEU A 83 -1.05 -3.57 20.64
N GLN A 84 -0.72 -3.76 21.92
CA GLN A 84 -0.62 -2.65 22.88
C GLN A 84 0.48 -1.65 22.51
N LEU A 85 1.63 -2.14 22.01
CA LEU A 85 2.71 -1.27 21.54
C LEU A 85 2.28 -0.49 20.30
N THR A 86 1.68 -1.17 19.32
CA THR A 86 1.19 -0.56 18.09
C THR A 86 0.12 0.50 18.38
N MET A 87 -0.90 0.18 19.16
CA MET A 87 -1.98 1.12 19.49
C MET A 87 -1.48 2.36 20.24
N ARG A 88 -0.47 2.20 21.11
CA ARG A 88 0.17 3.32 21.81
C ARG A 88 0.96 4.22 20.87
N GLY A 89 1.61 3.64 19.86
CA GLY A 89 2.39 4.36 18.84
C GLY A 89 1.56 4.94 17.70
N ALA A 90 0.35 4.40 17.47
CA ALA A 90 -0.52 4.79 16.37
C ALA A 90 -0.92 6.27 16.48
N PRO A 91 -0.74 7.10 15.44
CA PRO A 91 -1.32 8.44 15.38
C PRO A 91 -2.84 8.40 15.50
N ALA A 92 -3.45 9.49 15.97
CA ALA A 92 -4.89 9.53 16.21
C ALA A 92 -5.70 9.74 14.91
N ASP A 93 -5.11 10.42 13.93
CA ASP A 93 -5.69 10.89 12.68
C ASP A 93 -5.74 9.85 11.55
N ILE A 94 -5.03 8.73 11.73
CA ILE A 94 -5.07 7.62 10.77
C ILE A 94 -6.28 6.70 10.94
N GLY A 95 -7.06 6.86 12.02
CA GLY A 95 -8.24 6.03 12.27
C GLY A 95 -7.93 4.55 12.52
N ALA A 96 -6.72 4.23 13.00
CA ALA A 96 -6.29 2.86 13.33
C ALA A 96 -6.48 2.50 14.81
N ARG A 97 -6.72 3.50 15.69
CA ARG A 97 -6.92 3.25 17.12
C ARG A 97 -8.31 2.64 17.34
N PRO A 98 -8.41 1.44 17.94
CA PRO A 98 -9.71 0.86 18.24
C PRO A 98 -10.42 1.65 19.34
N LEU A 99 -11.75 1.55 19.35
CA LEU A 99 -12.61 1.92 20.46
C LEU A 99 -12.55 0.84 21.55
N GLY A 100 -12.81 1.22 22.81
CA GLY A 100 -12.89 0.29 23.93
C GLY A 100 -11.56 -0.36 24.33
N GLY A 101 -11.67 -1.43 25.12
CA GLY A 101 -10.57 -2.26 25.59
C GLY A 101 -9.99 -1.89 26.96
N PRO A 102 -9.04 -2.69 27.47
CA PRO A 102 -8.59 -2.60 28.86
C PRO A 102 -8.05 -1.22 29.22
N GLY A 103 -8.79 -0.51 30.08
CA GLY A 103 -8.43 0.83 30.56
C GLY A 103 -8.77 1.98 29.62
N ALA A 104 -9.41 1.73 28.48
CA ALA A 104 -9.85 2.78 27.54
C ALA A 104 -11.19 3.40 27.93
N CYS A 105 -12.08 2.62 28.54
CA CYS A 105 -13.36 3.13 29.00
C CYS A 105 -13.20 3.97 30.27
N PRO A 106 -13.82 5.16 30.33
CA PRO A 106 -13.79 5.96 31.53
C PRO A 106 -14.52 5.26 32.68
N SER A 107 -14.21 5.65 33.91
CA SER A 107 -14.84 5.07 35.10
C SER A 107 -16.36 5.33 35.12
N ALA A 108 -17.11 4.50 35.84
CA ALA A 108 -18.58 4.55 35.85
C ALA A 108 -19.18 5.89 36.32
N ASP A 109 -18.37 6.75 36.96
CA ASP A 109 -18.69 8.10 37.41
C ASP A 109 -18.39 9.20 36.37
N ALA A 110 -17.79 8.86 35.22
CA ALA A 110 -17.53 9.82 34.16
C ALA A 110 -18.83 10.27 33.45
N PRO A 111 -18.87 11.49 32.86
CA PRO A 111 -20.07 11.99 32.19
C PRO A 111 -20.60 11.04 31.12
N PRO A 112 -21.93 10.88 30.95
CA PRO A 112 -22.53 9.94 30.00
C PRO A 112 -21.97 10.09 28.57
N ASP A 113 -21.69 11.31 28.12
CA ASP A 113 -21.13 11.59 26.80
C ASP A 113 -19.74 10.97 26.59
N THR A 114 -18.96 10.83 27.67
CA THR A 114 -17.64 10.14 27.62
C THR A 114 -17.79 8.62 27.63
N GLN A 115 -18.90 8.09 28.14
CA GLN A 115 -19.19 6.66 28.15
C GLN A 115 -19.70 6.16 26.78
N GLN A 116 -20.22 7.05 25.93
CA GLN A 116 -20.75 6.69 24.59
C GLN A 116 -19.69 6.08 23.66
N PHE A 117 -18.40 6.32 23.91
CA PHE A 117 -17.30 5.74 23.14
C PHE A 117 -16.82 4.39 23.69
N CYS A 118 -17.42 3.92 24.78
CA CYS A 118 -17.16 2.60 25.35
C CYS A 118 -18.11 1.57 24.73
N VAL A 119 -17.60 0.73 23.84
CA VAL A 119 -18.43 -0.28 23.17
C VAL A 119 -18.59 -1.55 24.02
N ASP A 120 -17.53 -1.94 24.72
CA ASP A 120 -17.48 -2.94 25.80
C ASP A 120 -16.14 -2.74 26.54
N GLN A 121 -16.13 -2.68 27.88
CA GLN A 121 -14.96 -2.28 28.67
C GLN A 121 -13.72 -3.14 28.41
N ALA A 122 -13.90 -4.39 27.97
CA ALA A 122 -12.82 -5.32 27.75
C ALA A 122 -12.43 -5.50 26.27
N LEU A 123 -13.30 -5.20 25.31
CA LEU A 123 -13.07 -5.51 23.90
C LEU A 123 -12.50 -4.32 23.12
N TRP A 124 -11.55 -4.59 22.22
CA TRP A 124 -11.13 -3.63 21.22
C TRP A 124 -12.02 -3.73 19.99
N GLU A 125 -12.62 -2.62 19.56
CA GLU A 125 -13.49 -2.56 18.39
C GLU A 125 -12.93 -1.61 17.33
N GLN A 126 -12.89 -2.06 16.08
CA GLN A 126 -12.48 -1.24 14.94
C GLN A 126 -13.09 -1.79 13.65
N SER A 127 -13.28 -0.92 12.65
CA SER A 127 -13.65 -1.33 11.30
C SER A 127 -12.62 -2.29 10.68
N ALA A 128 -13.04 -3.14 9.75
CA ALA A 128 -12.13 -4.01 9.00
C ALA A 128 -10.98 -3.22 8.32
N LEU A 129 -11.29 -2.07 7.73
CA LEU A 129 -10.30 -1.13 7.20
C LEU A 129 -9.35 -0.65 8.30
N GLY A 130 -9.88 -0.24 9.46
CA GLY A 130 -9.04 0.19 10.57
C GLY A 130 -8.10 -0.90 11.11
N TRP A 131 -8.50 -2.17 11.07
CA TRP A 131 -7.60 -3.29 11.39
C TRP A 131 -6.50 -3.49 10.33
N LEU A 132 -6.81 -3.32 9.04
CA LEU A 132 -5.78 -3.27 7.98
C LEU A 132 -4.79 -2.13 8.26
N ARG A 133 -5.29 -0.92 8.55
CA ARG A 133 -4.45 0.24 8.88
C ARG A 133 -3.55 -0.02 10.09
N LEU A 134 -4.11 -0.60 11.15
CA LEU A 134 -3.34 -0.96 12.35
C LEU A 134 -2.28 -2.03 12.06
N GLY A 135 -2.57 -2.96 11.14
CA GLY A 135 -1.63 -3.98 10.67
C GLY A 135 -0.38 -3.40 10.03
N MET A 136 -0.55 -2.39 9.18
CA MET A 136 0.58 -1.66 8.59
C MET A 136 1.48 -1.02 9.65
N LEU A 137 0.90 -0.45 10.71
CA LEU A 137 1.68 0.10 11.83
C LEU A 137 2.33 -1.00 12.68
N ALA A 138 1.65 -2.13 12.85
CA ALA A 138 2.17 -3.24 13.64
C ALA A 138 3.43 -3.82 12.99
N GLU A 139 3.48 -3.79 11.66
CA GLU A 139 4.61 -4.29 10.90
C GLU A 139 5.90 -3.49 11.13
N VAL A 140 5.80 -2.23 11.52
CA VAL A 140 6.96 -1.40 11.90
C VAL A 140 7.18 -1.31 13.42
N THR A 141 6.41 -2.06 14.20
CA THR A 141 6.38 -1.98 15.66
C THR A 141 6.68 -3.35 16.29
N PRO A 142 7.83 -3.55 16.97
CA PRO A 142 8.90 -2.58 17.18
C PRO A 142 9.69 -2.30 15.89
N SER A 143 10.45 -1.20 15.90
CA SER A 143 11.25 -0.72 14.76
C SER A 143 12.31 -1.70 14.24
N ALA A 144 12.63 -2.76 14.98
CA ALA A 144 13.50 -3.83 14.51
C ALA A 144 12.90 -4.62 13.32
N ARG A 145 11.57 -4.61 13.17
CA ARG A 145 10.86 -5.34 12.10
C ARG A 145 11.19 -4.85 10.69
N HIS A 146 11.63 -3.60 10.51
CA HIS A 146 12.02 -3.08 9.17
C HIS A 146 13.11 -3.89 8.48
N LEU A 147 13.91 -4.65 9.24
CA LEU A 147 15.01 -5.40 8.66
C LEU A 147 14.55 -6.53 7.73
N HIS A 148 13.32 -7.01 7.81
CA HIS A 148 12.81 -7.99 6.84
C HIS A 148 12.01 -7.35 5.70
N HIS A 149 12.06 -6.03 5.54
CA HIS A 149 11.41 -5.32 4.41
C HIS A 149 12.32 -5.22 3.18
N PHE A 150 13.48 -5.87 3.20
CA PHE A 150 14.48 -5.81 2.13
C PHE A 150 14.56 -7.13 1.37
N VAL A 151 14.88 -7.04 0.08
CA VAL A 151 15.39 -8.18 -0.71
C VAL A 151 16.87 -8.00 -1.00
N ASP A 152 17.57 -9.07 -1.37
CA ASP A 152 18.99 -8.97 -1.71
C ASP A 152 19.17 -8.35 -3.11
N ARG A 153 20.20 -7.50 -3.25
CA ARG A 153 20.50 -6.80 -4.51
C ARG A 153 20.82 -7.75 -5.66
N ALA A 154 21.61 -8.78 -5.38
CA ALA A 154 22.14 -9.68 -6.41
C ALA A 154 21.28 -10.92 -6.59
N HIS A 155 20.64 -11.36 -5.50
CA HIS A 155 19.80 -12.55 -5.46
C HIS A 155 18.46 -12.26 -4.76
N PRO A 156 17.53 -11.53 -5.39
CA PRO A 156 16.28 -11.09 -4.74
C PRO A 156 15.46 -12.21 -4.08
N GLU A 157 15.59 -13.44 -4.57
CA GLU A 157 14.98 -14.67 -4.04
C GLU A 157 15.66 -15.23 -2.79
N ALA A 158 16.85 -14.73 -2.43
CA ALA A 158 17.63 -15.26 -1.32
C ALA A 158 16.89 -15.06 0.01
N PRO A 159 16.96 -16.03 0.93
CA PRO A 159 16.28 -15.94 2.23
C PRO A 159 16.91 -14.89 3.16
N ARG A 160 18.06 -14.34 2.78
CA ARG A 160 18.77 -13.30 3.50
C ARG A 160 19.25 -12.26 2.50
N TRP A 161 19.23 -11.01 2.92
CA TRP A 161 19.88 -9.92 2.19
C TRP A 161 21.11 -9.45 2.94
N ARG A 162 22.02 -8.81 2.22
CA ARG A 162 23.24 -8.22 2.78
C ARG A 162 23.54 -6.86 2.16
N ASP A 163 24.02 -5.96 3.01
CA ASP A 163 24.60 -4.69 2.61
C ASP A 163 26.10 -4.69 2.91
N ASP A 164 26.89 -4.55 1.84
CA ASP A 164 28.36 -4.53 1.89
C ASP A 164 28.96 -3.14 1.64
N ASP A 165 28.12 -2.11 1.43
CA ASP A 165 28.58 -0.75 1.11
C ASP A 165 29.23 -0.08 2.35
N LEU A 166 28.84 -0.50 3.57
CA LEU A 166 29.41 -0.02 4.82
C LEU A 166 29.82 -1.15 5.78
N PRO A 167 30.84 -0.93 6.64
CA PRO A 167 31.17 -1.88 7.68
C PRO A 167 29.98 -2.13 8.62
N ALA A 168 29.73 -3.39 8.96
CA ALA A 168 28.62 -3.81 9.83
C ALA A 168 28.49 -3.02 11.15
N ALA A 169 29.62 -2.60 11.74
CA ALA A 169 29.62 -1.78 12.95
C ALA A 169 29.01 -0.38 12.74
N VAL A 170 29.21 0.20 11.56
CA VAL A 170 28.64 1.51 11.17
C VAL A 170 27.14 1.36 10.94
N LEU A 171 26.73 0.36 10.17
CA LEU A 171 25.31 0.05 9.93
C LEU A 171 24.56 -0.20 11.23
N ARG A 172 25.12 -0.99 12.15
CA ARG A 172 24.53 -1.22 13.48
C ARG A 172 24.33 0.06 14.27
N LYS A 173 25.32 0.97 14.25
CA LYS A 173 25.22 2.26 14.95
C LYS A 173 24.13 3.15 14.33
N ARG A 174 24.03 3.17 13.00
CA ARG A 174 23.01 3.93 12.27
C ARG A 174 21.60 3.38 12.55
N GLN A 175 21.43 2.06 12.42
CA GLN A 175 20.18 1.38 12.72
C GLN A 175 19.75 1.63 14.17
N ALA A 176 20.63 1.44 15.15
CA ALA A 176 20.27 1.67 16.56
C ALA A 176 19.85 3.12 16.84
N ARG A 177 20.47 4.10 16.16
CA ARG A 177 20.08 5.51 16.23
C ARG A 177 18.70 5.76 15.59
N SER A 178 18.47 5.20 14.40
CA SER A 178 17.23 5.33 13.65
C SER A 178 16.06 4.67 14.40
N ASN A 179 16.30 3.52 15.02
CA ASN A 179 15.28 2.74 15.72
C ASN A 179 15.07 3.15 17.19
N GLY A 180 15.91 4.04 17.74
CA GLY A 180 15.91 4.37 19.16
C GLY A 180 16.31 3.19 20.05
N GLU A 181 17.10 2.25 19.54
CA GLU A 181 17.49 1.05 20.27
C GLU A 181 18.48 1.33 21.39
N PRO A 182 18.46 0.55 22.50
CA PRO A 182 19.42 0.70 23.58
C PRO A 182 20.86 0.51 23.10
N VAL A 183 21.76 1.39 23.55
CA VAL A 183 23.21 1.31 23.29
C VAL A 183 23.79 -0.06 23.66
N ALA A 184 23.20 -0.75 24.65
CA ALA A 184 23.61 -2.10 25.05
C ALA A 184 23.64 -3.09 23.87
N GLY A 185 22.65 -3.04 22.97
CA GLY A 185 22.58 -3.93 21.81
C GLY A 185 23.65 -3.65 20.75
N ILE A 186 24.12 -2.41 20.66
CA ILE A 186 25.27 -2.03 19.82
C ILE A 186 26.54 -2.68 20.34
N VAL A 187 26.74 -2.63 21.67
CA VAL A 187 27.94 -3.14 22.35
C VAL A 187 28.01 -4.66 22.32
N THR A 188 26.90 -5.36 22.49
CA THR A 188 26.84 -6.84 22.45
C THR A 188 26.83 -7.40 21.03
N GLY A 189 26.63 -6.57 20.01
CA GLY A 189 26.57 -6.99 18.61
C GLY A 189 25.33 -7.79 18.26
N THR A 190 24.27 -7.71 19.07
CA THR A 190 23.06 -8.53 18.94
C THR A 190 21.97 -7.92 18.05
N ASN A 191 22.12 -6.67 17.58
CA ASN A 191 21.08 -5.96 16.84
C ASN A 191 21.10 -6.30 15.34
N PHE A 192 22.03 -5.69 14.60
CA PHE A 192 22.18 -5.86 13.15
C PHE A 192 23.65 -5.98 12.76
N SER A 193 23.94 -6.82 11.78
CA SER A 193 25.31 -7.08 11.31
C SER A 193 25.51 -6.75 9.83
N GLY A 194 24.64 -5.92 9.22
CA GLY A 194 24.65 -5.68 7.77
C GLY A 194 23.94 -6.77 6.96
N GLN A 195 23.23 -7.69 7.63
CA GLN A 195 22.42 -8.72 6.99
C GLN A 195 21.24 -9.10 7.89
N ALA A 196 20.12 -9.49 7.30
CA ALA A 196 18.93 -9.99 8.01
C ALA A 196 18.15 -10.96 7.11
N SER A 197 17.06 -11.52 7.64
CA SER A 197 16.09 -12.25 6.82
C SER A 197 15.52 -11.32 5.76
N SER A 198 15.30 -11.81 4.55
CA SER A 198 14.66 -11.03 3.47
C SER A 198 13.15 -11.01 3.62
N ALA A 199 12.51 -10.11 2.87
CA ALA A 199 11.07 -10.08 2.71
C ALA A 199 10.54 -11.42 2.17
N VAL A 200 11.29 -12.06 1.27
CA VAL A 200 10.99 -13.40 0.74
C VAL A 200 10.96 -14.44 1.87
N ALA A 201 11.97 -14.48 2.73
CA ALA A 201 11.99 -15.41 3.86
C ALA A 201 10.87 -15.12 4.87
N TRP A 202 10.52 -13.85 5.08
CA TRP A 202 9.43 -13.46 5.97
C TRP A 202 8.06 -13.95 5.47
N LEU A 203 7.83 -14.01 4.15
CA LEU A 203 6.57 -14.55 3.59
C LEU A 203 6.30 -15.99 4.05
N GLU A 204 7.36 -16.75 4.34
CA GLU A 204 7.29 -18.16 4.73
C GLU A 204 7.49 -18.38 6.23
N ASP A 205 7.73 -17.33 7.04
CA ASP A 205 8.05 -17.49 8.46
C ASP A 205 6.81 -17.87 9.29
N PRO A 206 6.69 -19.12 9.79
CA PRO A 206 5.54 -19.52 10.56
C PRO A 206 5.59 -19.00 12.01
N SER A 207 6.73 -18.45 12.45
CA SER A 207 6.94 -17.99 13.82
C SER A 207 6.63 -16.50 14.00
N ASP A 208 6.61 -15.74 12.92
CA ASP A 208 6.26 -14.32 12.96
C ASP A 208 4.74 -14.14 13.01
N LEU A 209 4.26 -13.34 13.97
CA LEU A 209 2.84 -13.15 14.26
C LEU A 209 2.06 -12.46 13.13
N LEU A 210 2.74 -11.73 12.24
CA LEU A 210 2.14 -10.96 11.15
C LEU A 210 2.46 -11.54 9.77
N ALA A 211 3.34 -12.54 9.69
CA ALA A 211 3.67 -13.20 8.44
C ALA A 211 2.44 -13.91 7.82
N PRO A 212 2.46 -14.15 6.50
CA PRO A 212 1.36 -14.78 5.78
C PRO A 212 0.87 -16.10 6.41
N ALA A 213 1.77 -16.95 6.90
CA ALA A 213 1.39 -18.23 7.52
C ALA A 213 0.42 -18.05 8.70
N GLN A 214 0.70 -17.14 9.64
CA GLN A 214 -0.20 -16.83 10.77
C GLN A 214 -1.46 -16.10 10.30
N THR A 215 -1.30 -15.18 9.34
CA THR A 215 -2.42 -14.46 8.71
C THR A 215 -3.46 -15.43 8.15
N TYR A 216 -3.03 -16.44 7.40
CA TYR A 216 -3.92 -17.44 6.80
C TYR A 216 -4.56 -18.36 7.83
N ALA A 217 -3.84 -18.71 8.89
CA ALA A 217 -4.42 -19.46 10.00
C ALA A 217 -5.58 -18.67 10.65
N HIS A 218 -5.42 -17.36 10.84
CA HIS A 218 -6.48 -16.49 11.34
C HIS A 218 -7.65 -16.36 10.37
N LEU A 219 -7.42 -16.19 9.06
CA LEU A 219 -8.50 -16.15 8.07
C LEU A 219 -9.28 -17.47 8.00
N ALA A 220 -8.60 -18.62 8.03
CA ALA A 220 -9.26 -19.93 8.07
C ALA A 220 -10.09 -20.13 9.35
N ALA A 221 -9.56 -19.70 10.50
CA ALA A 221 -10.29 -19.74 11.77
C ALA A 221 -11.50 -18.80 11.76
N ALA A 222 -11.37 -17.61 11.16
CA ALA A 222 -12.46 -16.64 11.03
C ALA A 222 -13.65 -17.20 10.26
N SER A 223 -13.41 -18.00 9.21
CA SER A 223 -14.51 -18.56 8.42
C SER A 223 -15.14 -19.82 8.99
N SER A 224 -14.41 -20.57 9.81
CA SER A 224 -14.89 -21.83 10.39
C SER A 224 -15.39 -21.71 11.84
N ALA A 225 -15.14 -20.58 12.51
CA ALA A 225 -15.49 -20.43 13.91
C ALA A 225 -17.01 -20.41 14.19
N SER A 226 -17.37 -21.02 15.32
CA SER A 226 -18.75 -21.33 15.70
C SER A 226 -19.56 -20.10 16.10
N THR A 227 -18.93 -19.10 16.71
CA THR A 227 -19.62 -17.91 17.21
C THR A 227 -19.19 -16.65 16.47
N GLN A 228 -20.06 -15.65 16.37
CA GLN A 228 -19.71 -14.38 15.74
C GLN A 228 -18.50 -13.72 16.41
N ALA A 229 -18.45 -13.70 17.74
CA ALA A 229 -17.33 -13.13 18.48
C ALA A 229 -15.98 -13.78 18.13
N GLU A 230 -15.94 -15.10 17.94
CA GLU A 230 -14.73 -15.79 17.48
C GLU A 230 -14.37 -15.44 16.04
N ARG A 231 -15.36 -15.39 15.15
CA ARG A 231 -15.14 -15.01 13.75
C ARG A 231 -14.58 -13.61 13.65
N ASP A 232 -15.16 -12.66 14.37
CA ASP A 232 -14.74 -11.25 14.36
C ASP A 232 -13.33 -11.10 14.95
N HIS A 233 -13.01 -11.81 16.04
CA HIS A 233 -11.67 -11.83 16.64
C HIS A 233 -10.62 -12.34 15.66
N HIS A 234 -10.85 -13.50 15.03
CA HIS A 234 -9.91 -14.06 14.08
C HIS A 234 -9.83 -13.25 12.79
N LEU A 235 -10.94 -12.69 12.29
CA LEU A 235 -10.94 -11.83 11.11
C LEU A 235 -10.13 -10.56 11.35
N ALA A 236 -10.29 -9.91 12.49
CA ALA A 236 -9.52 -8.73 12.86
C ALA A 236 -8.00 -9.03 12.92
N LEU A 237 -7.60 -10.17 13.49
CA LEU A 237 -6.19 -10.59 13.51
C LEU A 237 -5.66 -10.97 12.12
N GLY A 238 -6.50 -11.60 11.28
CA GLY A 238 -6.17 -11.84 9.87
C GLY A 238 -5.95 -10.53 9.11
N LEU A 239 -6.83 -9.54 9.30
CA LEU A 239 -6.68 -8.21 8.67
C LEU A 239 -5.47 -7.44 9.19
N LEU A 240 -5.10 -7.60 10.46
CA LEU A 240 -3.84 -7.08 10.98
C LEU A 240 -2.64 -7.64 10.20
N GLY A 241 -2.62 -8.96 9.96
CA GLY A 241 -1.58 -9.62 9.17
C GLY A 241 -1.60 -9.21 7.68
N VAL A 242 -2.77 -9.03 7.08
CA VAL A 242 -2.89 -8.51 5.71
C VAL A 242 -2.38 -7.07 5.60
N GLY A 243 -2.70 -6.22 6.58
CA GLY A 243 -2.14 -4.86 6.65
C GLY A 243 -0.61 -4.87 6.71
N ALA A 244 -0.03 -5.78 7.49
CA ALA A 244 1.41 -5.96 7.55
C ALA A 244 2.02 -6.40 6.21
N LEU A 245 1.42 -7.39 5.54
CA LEU A 245 1.83 -7.83 4.20
C LEU A 245 1.79 -6.69 3.17
N ILE A 246 0.72 -5.89 3.18
CA ILE A 246 0.60 -4.72 2.30
C ILE A 246 1.72 -3.73 2.56
N HIS A 247 2.04 -3.46 3.83
CA HIS A 247 3.13 -2.56 4.19
C HIS A 247 4.47 -3.03 3.61
N VAL A 248 4.84 -4.31 3.81
CA VAL A 248 6.08 -4.88 3.24
C VAL A 248 6.12 -4.74 1.72
N MET A 249 5.00 -5.00 1.03
CA MET A 249 4.94 -4.90 -0.43
C MET A 249 5.05 -3.46 -0.93
N GLN A 250 4.51 -2.49 -0.19
CA GLN A 250 4.68 -1.07 -0.47
C GLN A 250 6.13 -0.63 -0.22
N ASP A 251 6.78 -1.08 0.85
CA ASP A 251 8.19 -0.79 1.13
C ASP A 251 9.11 -1.26 0.00
N LEU A 252 8.81 -2.40 -0.62
CA LEU A 252 9.57 -2.91 -1.76
C LEU A 252 9.43 -2.10 -3.05
N SER A 253 8.58 -1.07 -3.08
CA SER A 253 8.59 -0.09 -4.15
C SER A 253 9.63 1.03 -3.92
N VAL A 254 10.27 1.10 -2.75
CA VAL A 254 11.39 2.01 -2.49
C VAL A 254 12.68 1.33 -2.98
N PRO A 255 13.47 1.98 -3.85
CA PRO A 255 14.68 1.37 -4.41
C PRO A 255 15.68 0.85 -3.37
N ALA A 256 15.75 1.49 -2.20
CA ALA A 256 16.63 1.03 -1.12
C ALA A 256 16.19 -0.33 -0.52
N HIS A 257 14.89 -0.53 -0.30
CA HIS A 257 14.32 -1.81 0.17
C HIS A 257 14.46 -2.90 -0.88
N ALA A 258 14.15 -2.56 -2.14
CA ALA A 258 14.26 -3.45 -3.29
C ALA A 258 15.69 -3.92 -3.60
N ARG A 259 16.71 -3.36 -2.94
CA ARG A 259 18.13 -3.65 -3.17
C ARG A 259 18.92 -4.03 -1.93
N GLY A 260 18.28 -4.17 -0.77
CA GLY A 260 19.03 -4.43 0.45
C GLY A 260 19.97 -3.28 0.83
N ASP A 261 19.68 -2.05 0.38
CA ASP A 261 20.54 -0.88 0.62
C ASP A 261 20.21 -0.23 1.97
N ALA A 262 20.66 -0.89 3.04
CA ALA A 262 20.56 -0.37 4.40
C ALA A 262 21.42 0.89 4.62
N THR A 263 22.45 1.07 3.81
CA THR A 263 23.38 2.20 3.84
C THR A 263 22.64 3.49 3.52
N ALA A 264 21.85 3.49 2.46
CA ALA A 264 20.93 4.57 2.14
C ALA A 264 19.77 4.63 3.15
N PHE A 265 19.12 3.50 3.45
CA PHE A 265 17.94 3.47 4.32
C PHE A 265 18.19 4.01 5.73
N PHE A 266 19.41 3.86 6.27
CA PHE A 266 19.79 4.39 7.57
C PHE A 266 20.73 5.61 7.48
N ALA A 267 20.77 6.32 6.36
CA ALA A 267 21.54 7.55 6.21
C ALA A 267 20.74 8.72 6.81
N PRO A 268 21.06 9.25 8.00
CA PRO A 268 20.23 10.28 8.63
C PRO A 268 20.28 11.61 7.85
N LEU A 269 19.12 12.25 7.61
CA LEU A 269 19.03 13.58 6.98
C LEU A 269 19.30 14.73 7.97
N SER A 270 19.13 14.44 9.26
CA SER A 270 19.21 15.39 10.36
C SER A 270 19.91 14.75 11.57
N PRO A 271 20.29 15.52 12.60
CA PRO A 271 20.80 14.96 13.85
C PRO A 271 19.72 14.35 14.77
N ALA A 272 18.43 14.41 14.40
CA ALA A 272 17.35 13.89 15.23
C ALA A 272 17.45 12.35 15.43
N VAL A 273 16.94 11.87 16.55
CA VAL A 273 16.75 10.43 16.82
C VAL A 273 15.44 10.01 16.17
N GLY A 274 15.39 8.83 15.56
CA GLY A 274 14.21 8.40 14.78
C GLY A 274 14.27 8.76 13.30
N ASP A 275 15.19 9.65 12.90
CA ASP A 275 15.37 10.03 11.51
C ASP A 275 16.03 8.87 10.73
N ARG A 276 15.25 8.31 9.81
CA ARG A 276 15.68 7.21 8.94
C ARG A 276 16.33 7.74 7.67
N GLY A 277 15.94 8.94 7.25
CA GLY A 277 16.74 9.78 6.40
C GLY A 277 16.90 9.35 4.94
N LEU A 278 15.91 8.67 4.36
CA LEU A 278 15.84 8.52 2.92
C LEU A 278 15.30 9.81 2.26
N PRO A 279 16.11 10.54 1.47
CA PRO A 279 15.64 11.71 0.73
C PRO A 279 14.39 11.44 -0.12
N LEU A 280 14.31 10.31 -0.84
CA LEU A 280 13.13 9.96 -1.62
C LEU A 280 11.87 9.89 -0.76
N GLN A 281 11.98 9.22 0.39
CA GLN A 281 10.86 9.12 1.32
C GLN A 281 10.47 10.53 1.75
N GLU A 282 11.39 11.32 2.28
CA GLU A 282 11.11 12.70 2.73
C GLU A 282 10.50 13.58 1.62
N PHE A 283 10.99 13.47 0.38
CA PHE A 283 10.41 14.13 -0.79
C PHE A 283 8.94 13.73 -0.99
N VAL A 284 8.63 12.43 -0.97
CA VAL A 284 7.26 11.92 -1.10
C VAL A 284 6.35 12.44 0.04
N ARG A 285 6.92 12.67 1.24
CA ARG A 285 6.17 13.25 2.36
C ARG A 285 5.67 14.63 2.06
N VAL A 286 6.59 15.46 1.57
CA VAL A 286 6.40 16.89 1.43
C VAL A 286 5.53 17.14 0.20
N GLU A 287 5.77 16.40 -0.87
CA GLU A 287 5.07 16.61 -2.15
C GLU A 287 3.73 15.90 -2.24
N TYR A 288 3.55 14.72 -1.64
CA TYR A 288 2.33 13.92 -1.85
C TYR A 288 1.56 13.62 -0.56
N GLY A 289 2.26 13.46 0.56
CA GLY A 289 1.66 13.15 1.86
C GLY A 289 0.71 11.95 1.81
N ARG A 290 -0.52 12.12 2.31
CA ARG A 290 -1.59 11.10 2.27
C ARG A 290 -2.58 11.33 1.11
N THR A 291 -2.82 12.58 0.72
CA THR A 291 -3.98 12.97 -0.12
C THR A 291 -3.63 13.31 -1.56
N GLU A 292 -2.36 13.56 -1.88
CA GLU A 292 -1.95 14.10 -3.19
C GLU A 292 -1.23 13.05 -4.05
N LEU A 293 -1.51 11.76 -3.84
CA LEU A 293 -0.87 10.69 -4.60
C LEU A 293 -1.16 10.81 -6.11
N PRO A 294 -0.12 10.68 -6.99
CA PRO A 294 -0.30 10.60 -8.43
C PRO A 294 -1.31 9.50 -8.77
N ASP A 295 -2.22 9.77 -9.71
CA ASP A 295 -3.43 8.99 -10.06
C ASP A 295 -4.67 9.17 -9.21
N LEU A 296 -4.57 9.43 -7.89
CA LEU A 296 -5.78 9.70 -7.10
C LEU A 296 -6.47 10.98 -7.61
N LEU A 297 -5.66 12.01 -7.90
CA LEU A 297 -6.13 13.28 -8.47
C LEU A 297 -6.69 13.11 -9.88
N ALA A 298 -5.99 12.37 -10.75
CA ALA A 298 -6.43 12.12 -12.11
C ALA A 298 -7.75 11.33 -12.15
N GLN A 299 -7.95 10.40 -11.21
CA GLN A 299 -9.19 9.64 -11.08
C GLN A 299 -10.32 10.50 -10.52
N ILE A 300 -10.10 11.29 -9.46
CA ILE A 300 -11.11 12.24 -8.95
C ILE A 300 -11.57 13.19 -10.07
N SER A 301 -10.64 13.67 -10.90
CA SER A 301 -10.95 14.52 -12.05
C SER A 301 -11.72 13.80 -13.16
N ARG A 302 -11.53 12.48 -13.36
CA ARG A 302 -12.27 11.67 -14.36
C ARG A 302 -13.62 11.16 -13.88
N SER A 303 -13.77 10.92 -12.57
CA SER A 303 -15.02 10.48 -11.94
C SER A 303 -16.03 11.61 -11.75
N SER A 304 -15.59 12.86 -11.89
CA SER A 304 -16.50 13.99 -12.00
C SER A 304 -17.16 13.92 -13.38
N PRO A 305 -18.48 13.66 -13.48
CA PRO A 305 -19.18 13.80 -14.75
C PRO A 305 -18.91 15.23 -15.26
N PRO A 306 -18.72 15.43 -16.58
CA PRO A 306 -18.60 16.78 -17.11
C PRO A 306 -19.79 17.57 -16.57
N ALA A 307 -19.53 18.65 -15.84
CA ALA A 307 -20.59 19.53 -15.39
C ALA A 307 -21.38 19.90 -16.65
N ASN A 308 -22.65 19.50 -16.72
CA ASN A 308 -23.56 19.89 -17.79
C ASN A 308 -23.71 21.42 -17.70
N SER A 309 -22.78 22.14 -18.32
CA SER A 309 -22.91 23.54 -18.66
C SER A 309 -23.73 23.60 -19.94
N ASP A 310 -25.03 23.31 -19.84
CA ASP A 310 -26.04 23.63 -20.86
C ASP A 310 -27.44 23.36 -20.29
N VAL A 311 -27.84 24.17 -19.32
CA VAL A 311 -29.25 24.57 -19.18
C VAL A 311 -29.23 26.04 -18.82
N ASP A 312 -29.42 26.87 -19.84
CA ASP A 312 -29.74 28.29 -19.70
C ASP A 312 -31.24 28.39 -19.36
N PRO A 313 -31.64 28.73 -18.12
CA PRO A 313 -33.02 28.88 -17.77
C PRO A 313 -33.30 30.38 -17.65
N ASP A 314 -33.66 31.02 -18.77
CA ASP A 314 -34.58 32.18 -18.84
C ASP A 314 -34.38 32.95 -20.15
N GLU A 315 -35.09 32.56 -21.20
CA GLU A 315 -35.42 33.47 -22.30
C GLU A 315 -36.94 33.72 -22.31
N PRO A 316 -37.43 34.84 -21.77
CA PRO A 316 -38.83 35.19 -21.86
C PRO A 316 -39.14 35.79 -23.24
N ALA A 317 -40.23 35.30 -23.83
CA ALA A 317 -40.79 35.78 -25.09
C ALA A 317 -41.02 37.31 -25.08
N ALA A 318 -40.32 38.02 -25.96
CA ALA A 318 -40.57 39.43 -26.26
C ALA A 318 -41.40 39.58 -27.53
N SER A 319 -42.58 40.18 -27.35
CA SER A 319 -43.50 40.67 -28.37
C SER A 319 -42.95 41.93 -29.05
N GLY A 320 -43.33 42.14 -30.32
CA GLY A 320 -42.79 43.16 -31.21
C GLY A 320 -43.15 44.63 -30.95
N GLY A 321 -42.61 45.48 -31.85
CA GLY A 321 -42.86 46.92 -32.03
C GLY A 321 -41.54 47.67 -32.16
N GLY A 322 -41.08 48.00 -33.38
CA GLY A 322 -41.15 49.34 -34.01
C GLY A 322 -40.00 50.23 -33.51
N ASP A 323 -39.17 50.92 -34.29
CA ASP A 323 -39.26 51.56 -35.61
C ASP A 323 -37.81 51.71 -36.18
N PRO A 324 -37.65 52.09 -37.47
CA PRO A 324 -36.35 52.27 -38.15
C PRO A 324 -35.82 53.69 -37.98
N ASP A 325 -34.51 53.88 -38.22
CA ASP A 325 -33.95 54.93 -39.08
C ASP A 325 -32.42 54.98 -38.96
N ASP A 326 -31.78 55.06 -40.14
CA ASP A 326 -30.56 55.78 -40.49
C ASP A 326 -29.26 55.56 -39.68
N ASP A 327 -28.24 54.96 -40.28
CA ASP A 327 -27.34 55.70 -41.18
C ASP A 327 -26.34 54.77 -41.91
N PRO A 328 -25.82 55.18 -43.08
CA PRO A 328 -25.05 54.37 -44.01
C PRO A 328 -23.53 54.58 -43.89
N ASP A 329 -22.81 53.93 -44.80
CA ASP A 329 -21.42 54.17 -45.20
C ASP A 329 -20.34 53.49 -44.33
N ASP A 330 -19.82 52.36 -44.82
CA ASP A 330 -18.37 52.30 -45.03
C ASP A 330 -18.03 51.35 -46.18
N ASP A 331 -17.57 51.99 -47.26
CA ASP A 331 -16.98 51.40 -48.45
C ASP A 331 -15.57 50.91 -48.13
N SER A 332 -15.28 49.65 -48.43
CA SER A 332 -13.90 49.21 -48.64
C SER A 332 -13.88 48.09 -49.68
N GLU A 333 -13.58 48.51 -50.90
CA GLU A 333 -13.29 47.68 -52.07
C GLU A 333 -12.10 46.73 -51.84
N PRO A 334 -12.02 45.64 -52.63
CA PRO A 334 -10.99 44.62 -52.50
C PRO A 334 -9.71 45.01 -53.27
N ASP A 335 -8.55 44.89 -52.62
CA ASP A 335 -7.26 44.95 -53.29
C ASP A 335 -6.89 43.59 -53.92
N ASP A 336 -6.36 43.69 -55.14
CA ASP A 336 -5.99 42.65 -56.09
C ASP A 336 -4.91 41.64 -55.58
N PRO A 337 -4.86 40.44 -56.19
CA PRO A 337 -3.87 39.42 -55.88
C PRO A 337 -2.62 39.55 -56.74
N ASP A 338 -1.50 39.97 -56.14
CA ASP A 338 -0.18 39.90 -56.78
C ASP A 338 0.67 38.74 -56.21
N GLU A 339 1.05 37.87 -57.16
CA GLU A 339 2.23 37.01 -57.24
C GLU A 339 3.16 36.93 -56.01
N LEU A 340 3.16 35.76 -55.35
CA LEU A 340 4.30 35.29 -54.55
C LEU A 340 4.57 33.81 -54.80
N ASP A 341 5.55 33.59 -55.68
CA ASP A 341 6.72 32.73 -55.52
C ASP A 341 6.51 31.28 -55.01
N ASP A 342 6.72 30.32 -55.92
CA ASP A 342 6.81 28.87 -55.70
C ASP A 342 8.10 28.49 -54.91
N GLY A 343 8.17 28.94 -53.66
CA GLY A 343 9.20 28.55 -52.70
C GLY A 343 8.81 27.27 -51.97
N ASP A 344 9.61 26.21 -52.13
CA ASP A 344 9.54 24.92 -51.45
C ASP A 344 8.97 25.01 -50.02
N ALA A 345 7.73 24.54 -49.87
CA ALA A 345 7.11 24.37 -48.56
C ALA A 345 7.95 23.39 -47.73
N PRO A 346 8.37 23.73 -46.50
CA PRO A 346 8.99 22.77 -45.61
C PRO A 346 7.99 21.63 -45.36
N GLU A 347 8.44 20.41 -45.63
CA GLU A 347 7.73 19.17 -45.36
C GLU A 347 7.14 19.24 -43.94
N ALA A 348 5.82 19.26 -43.85
CA ALA A 348 5.12 19.37 -42.58
C ALA A 348 5.65 18.28 -41.63
N PRO A 349 6.02 18.61 -40.38
CA PRO A 349 6.47 17.59 -39.44
C PRO A 349 5.39 16.53 -39.35
N ALA A 350 5.78 15.27 -39.56
CA ALA A 350 4.90 14.12 -39.43
C ALA A 350 4.10 14.28 -38.12
N PRO A 351 2.77 14.05 -38.14
CA PRO A 351 1.97 14.16 -36.93
C PRO A 351 2.64 13.32 -35.84
N ALA A 352 2.94 13.96 -34.71
CA ALA A 352 3.48 13.29 -33.55
C ALA A 352 2.61 12.06 -33.30
N ALA A 353 3.22 10.88 -33.29
CA ALA A 353 2.52 9.64 -33.04
C ALA A 353 1.66 9.82 -31.79
N GLU A 354 0.35 9.59 -31.91
CA GLU A 354 -0.52 9.59 -30.74
C GLU A 354 0.11 8.66 -29.69
N PRO A 355 0.24 9.10 -28.43
CA PRO A 355 0.81 8.26 -27.39
C PRO A 355 0.00 6.96 -27.39
N SER A 356 0.69 5.84 -27.62
CA SER A 356 0.06 4.52 -27.50
C SER A 356 -0.68 4.49 -26.17
N PRO A 357 -1.95 4.04 -26.13
CA PRO A 357 -2.71 3.99 -24.89
C PRO A 357 -1.81 3.30 -23.86
N GLY A 358 -1.52 4.02 -22.77
CA GLY A 358 -0.67 3.49 -21.70
C GLY A 358 -1.18 2.10 -21.31
N PRO A 359 -0.29 1.21 -20.83
CA PRO A 359 -0.69 -0.13 -20.40
C PRO A 359 -1.99 -0.04 -19.60
N GLY A 360 -3.06 -0.62 -20.16
CA GLY A 360 -4.41 -0.41 -19.65
C GLY A 360 -4.45 -0.77 -18.17
N GLN A 361 -5.04 0.10 -17.35
CA GLN A 361 -5.22 -0.18 -15.92
C GLN A 361 -5.85 -1.57 -15.77
N PRO A 362 -5.26 -2.48 -14.97
CA PRO A 362 -5.79 -3.82 -14.82
C PRO A 362 -7.23 -3.75 -14.30
N PRO A 363 -8.15 -4.59 -14.80
CA PRO A 363 -9.52 -4.58 -14.33
C PRO A 363 -9.57 -4.91 -12.84
N ALA A 364 -10.46 -4.23 -12.12
CA ALA A 364 -10.70 -4.53 -10.71
C ALA A 364 -11.08 -6.00 -10.54
N GLY A 365 -10.54 -6.65 -9.50
CA GLY A 365 -10.85 -8.04 -9.18
C GLY A 365 -9.92 -9.08 -9.79
N GLU A 366 -9.00 -8.70 -10.68
CA GLU A 366 -7.96 -9.59 -11.21
C GLU A 366 -6.59 -9.25 -10.60
N PRO A 367 -5.91 -10.19 -9.94
CA PRO A 367 -4.58 -9.93 -9.41
C PRO A 367 -3.53 -9.90 -10.54
N LEU A 368 -2.54 -9.03 -10.43
CA LEU A 368 -1.36 -8.87 -11.30
C LEU A 368 -0.48 -10.12 -11.33
N ALA A 369 -0.48 -10.90 -10.25
CA ALA A 369 0.25 -12.15 -10.11
C ALA A 369 -0.59 -13.16 -9.31
N THR A 370 -0.34 -14.46 -9.48
CA THR A 370 -1.12 -15.50 -8.80
C THR A 370 -0.51 -15.92 -7.46
N THR A 371 0.70 -15.46 -7.17
CA THR A 371 1.47 -15.79 -5.96
C THR A 371 1.95 -14.53 -5.23
N LEU A 372 2.26 -14.63 -3.93
CA LEU A 372 2.87 -13.52 -3.19
C LEU A 372 4.29 -13.20 -3.72
N LEU A 373 5.06 -14.24 -4.03
CA LEU A 373 6.39 -14.08 -4.61
C LEU A 373 6.33 -13.41 -5.99
N GLY A 374 5.31 -13.74 -6.81
CA GLY A 374 5.07 -13.09 -8.09
C GLY A 374 4.70 -11.61 -7.98
N HIS A 375 4.01 -11.20 -6.91
CA HIS A 375 3.80 -9.77 -6.63
C HIS A 375 5.12 -9.06 -6.32
N MET A 376 6.03 -9.75 -5.63
CA MET A 376 7.33 -9.22 -5.21
C MET A 376 8.34 -9.16 -6.36
N LEU A 377 8.57 -10.29 -7.02
CA LEU A 377 9.65 -10.55 -7.98
C LEU A 377 9.17 -10.78 -9.42
N GLY A 378 7.88 -10.68 -9.67
CA GLY A 378 7.30 -10.76 -11.01
C GLY A 378 6.75 -12.15 -11.36
N GLU A 379 5.78 -12.15 -12.27
CA GLU A 379 5.12 -13.33 -12.81
C GLU A 379 4.56 -13.01 -14.20
N GLY A 380 4.90 -13.84 -15.20
CA GLY A 380 4.45 -13.63 -16.57
C GLY A 380 4.91 -12.27 -17.12
N SER A 381 3.95 -11.40 -17.45
CA SER A 381 4.21 -10.03 -17.94
C SER A 381 4.36 -8.99 -16.84
N TYR A 382 4.02 -9.31 -15.59
CA TYR A 382 4.18 -8.41 -14.46
C TYR A 382 5.61 -8.52 -13.92
N SER A 383 6.32 -7.39 -13.82
CA SER A 383 7.74 -7.39 -13.45
C SER A 383 8.00 -7.65 -11.96
N GLY A 384 7.01 -7.43 -11.09
CA GLY A 384 7.18 -7.46 -9.64
C GLY A 384 7.61 -6.12 -9.08
N ILE A 385 7.06 -5.73 -7.93
CA ILE A 385 7.31 -4.40 -7.35
C ILE A 385 8.77 -4.18 -6.97
N ALA A 386 9.45 -5.21 -6.45
CA ALA A 386 10.86 -5.12 -6.07
C ALA A 386 11.77 -5.02 -7.30
N ASN A 387 11.47 -5.75 -8.38
CA ASN A 387 12.23 -5.61 -9.62
C ASN A 387 12.01 -4.24 -10.27
N LEU A 388 10.77 -3.75 -10.29
CA LEU A 388 10.48 -2.41 -10.82
C LEU A 388 11.32 -1.36 -10.07
N ALA A 389 11.28 -1.34 -8.74
CA ALA A 389 12.03 -0.37 -7.96
C ALA A 389 13.55 -0.60 -8.04
N GLY A 390 13.99 -1.84 -7.86
CA GLY A 390 15.39 -2.22 -7.73
C GLY A 390 16.16 -2.32 -9.04
N ARG A 391 15.51 -2.43 -10.20
CA ARG A 391 16.19 -2.48 -11.51
C ARG A 391 16.04 -1.21 -12.33
N HIS A 392 15.10 -0.30 -12.00
CA HIS A 392 14.85 0.88 -12.83
C HIS A 392 15.32 2.21 -12.22
N PHE A 393 15.61 2.25 -10.92
CA PHE A 393 15.90 3.51 -10.22
C PHE A 393 17.07 3.38 -9.27
N PHE A 394 17.92 4.39 -9.13
CA PHE A 394 18.97 4.42 -8.10
C PHE A 394 18.38 4.70 -6.70
N SER A 395 18.96 4.07 -5.68
CA SER A 395 19.00 4.53 -4.28
C SER A 395 20.32 5.29 -4.01
N GLU A 396 20.41 5.99 -2.89
CA GLU A 396 21.51 6.92 -2.57
C GLU A 396 22.89 6.26 -2.47
N SER A 397 23.01 4.99 -2.05
CA SER A 397 24.30 4.29 -2.06
C SER A 397 24.62 3.65 -3.42
N SER A 398 23.61 3.44 -4.26
CA SER A 398 23.73 2.71 -5.52
C SER A 398 24.07 3.60 -6.73
N VAL A 399 24.07 4.93 -6.56
CA VAL A 399 24.57 5.85 -7.60
C VAL A 399 26.06 5.57 -7.85
N PRO A 400 26.52 5.58 -9.12
CA PRO A 400 27.91 5.29 -9.44
C PRO A 400 28.91 6.23 -8.74
N ALA A 401 30.09 5.71 -8.43
CA ALA A 401 31.16 6.50 -7.81
C ALA A 401 31.66 7.62 -8.74
N PRO A 402 32.20 8.73 -8.19
CA PRO A 402 32.74 9.81 -9.02
C PRO A 402 33.85 9.35 -9.97
N ALA A 403 33.82 9.80 -11.22
CA ALA A 403 34.75 9.39 -12.27
C ALA A 403 35.35 10.57 -13.03
N TYR A 404 36.62 10.43 -13.45
CA TYR A 404 37.24 11.38 -14.39
C TYR A 404 36.75 11.08 -15.81
N LEU A 405 36.17 12.07 -16.47
CA LEU A 405 35.70 11.95 -17.85
C LEU A 405 36.50 12.86 -18.78
N ASP A 406 36.87 12.32 -19.94
CA ASP A 406 37.39 13.12 -21.03
C ASP A 406 36.24 13.92 -21.65
N GLN A 407 36.34 15.25 -21.62
CA GLN A 407 35.32 16.17 -22.16
C GLN A 407 35.13 16.03 -23.68
N THR A 408 36.03 15.34 -24.38
CA THR A 408 35.89 15.02 -25.81
C THR A 408 35.02 13.79 -26.09
N LEU A 409 34.63 13.04 -25.05
CA LEU A 409 33.69 11.92 -25.19
C LEU A 409 32.33 12.42 -25.70
N SER A 410 31.67 11.61 -26.52
CA SER A 410 30.25 11.84 -26.82
C SER A 410 29.40 11.66 -25.56
N PRO A 411 28.22 12.31 -25.48
CA PRO A 411 27.30 12.19 -24.34
C PRO A 411 27.02 10.74 -23.91
N THR A 412 26.81 9.83 -24.87
CA THR A 412 26.58 8.40 -24.62
C THR A 412 27.80 7.70 -24.05
N LYS A 413 29.01 7.99 -24.57
CA LYS A 413 30.25 7.38 -24.06
C LYS A 413 30.59 7.90 -22.67
N ALA A 414 30.33 9.18 -22.40
CA ALA A 414 30.50 9.77 -21.08
C ALA A 414 29.54 9.12 -20.07
N ALA A 415 28.26 8.93 -20.43
CA ALA A 415 27.28 8.23 -19.60
C ALA A 415 27.71 6.78 -19.28
N ALA A 416 28.10 6.01 -20.30
CA ALA A 416 28.58 4.64 -20.11
C ALA A 416 29.83 4.59 -19.19
N THR A 417 30.73 5.57 -19.31
CA THR A 417 31.92 5.67 -18.46
C THR A 417 31.57 5.98 -17.01
N VAL A 418 30.58 6.85 -16.76
CA VAL A 418 30.08 7.16 -15.40
C VAL A 418 29.35 5.97 -14.79
N LEU A 419 28.48 5.30 -15.55
CA LEU A 419 27.72 4.15 -15.08
C LEU A 419 28.63 2.98 -14.66
N GLY A 420 29.71 2.75 -15.41
CA GLY A 420 30.61 1.62 -15.20
C GLY A 420 29.88 0.27 -15.30
N ASP A 421 30.48 -0.77 -14.73
CA ASP A 421 29.93 -2.14 -14.80
C ASP A 421 29.03 -2.51 -13.60
N GLN A 422 28.95 -1.66 -12.57
CA GLN A 422 28.36 -1.99 -11.26
C GLN A 422 27.09 -1.19 -10.93
N HIS A 423 26.23 -0.91 -11.91
CA HIS A 423 25.01 -0.09 -11.72
C HIS A 423 23.76 -0.89 -11.33
N TRP A 424 23.70 -2.20 -11.59
CA TRP A 424 22.56 -3.11 -11.29
C TRP A 424 21.20 -2.73 -11.93
N LEU A 425 21.13 -1.62 -12.66
CA LEU A 425 19.99 -1.26 -13.49
C LEU A 425 19.76 -2.24 -14.64
N ASP A 426 18.50 -2.35 -15.05
CA ASP A 426 18.10 -3.09 -16.23
C ASP A 426 18.80 -2.53 -17.48
N PRO A 427 19.27 -3.39 -18.41
CA PRO A 427 19.86 -2.93 -19.67
C PRO A 427 19.02 -1.91 -20.42
N ALA A 428 17.68 -2.01 -20.36
CA ALA A 428 16.79 -1.07 -21.04
C ALA A 428 16.92 0.38 -20.52
N GLU A 429 17.38 0.58 -19.28
CA GLU A 429 17.57 1.90 -18.70
C GLU A 429 18.89 2.56 -19.11
N VAL A 430 19.92 1.74 -19.36
CA VAL A 430 21.28 2.20 -19.63
C VAL A 430 21.63 2.18 -21.12
N GLU A 431 20.97 1.35 -21.92
CA GLU A 431 21.16 1.30 -23.36
C GLU A 431 20.71 2.61 -24.01
N GLY A 432 21.67 3.34 -24.59
CA GLY A 432 21.44 4.65 -25.18
C GLY A 432 21.36 5.81 -24.17
N ALA A 433 21.67 5.58 -22.89
CA ALA A 433 21.74 6.63 -21.89
C ALA A 433 22.78 7.71 -22.25
N THR A 434 22.55 8.95 -21.82
CA THR A 434 23.39 10.11 -22.14
C THR A 434 23.62 11.02 -20.93
N LEU A 435 24.74 11.72 -20.89
CA LEU A 435 24.90 12.91 -20.04
C LEU A 435 24.39 14.14 -20.80
N SER A 436 23.47 14.89 -20.21
CA SER A 436 22.91 16.08 -20.84
C SER A 436 22.76 17.25 -19.85
N PRO A 437 23.26 18.46 -20.18
CA PRO A 437 24.18 18.74 -21.29
C PRO A 437 25.55 18.08 -21.09
N TRP A 438 26.28 17.78 -22.17
CA TRP A 438 27.67 17.29 -22.10
C TRP A 438 28.53 17.85 -23.26
N PRO A 439 29.76 18.33 -22.98
CA PRO A 439 30.37 18.50 -21.66
C PRO A 439 29.74 19.64 -20.86
N ALA A 440 29.56 19.46 -19.55
CA ALA A 440 29.09 20.49 -18.64
C ALA A 440 29.53 20.20 -17.20
N GLU A 441 29.55 21.23 -16.35
CA GLU A 441 29.84 21.06 -14.92
C GLU A 441 28.71 20.39 -14.15
N ARG A 442 27.48 20.48 -14.68
CA ARG A 442 26.26 19.93 -14.08
C ARG A 442 25.25 19.54 -15.15
N GLY A 443 24.43 18.56 -14.86
CA GLY A 443 23.39 18.07 -15.75
C GLY A 443 22.76 16.80 -15.20
N TYR A 444 22.24 15.97 -16.10
CA TYR A 444 21.64 14.69 -15.76
C TYR A 444 22.21 13.55 -16.59
N LEU A 445 22.31 12.40 -15.96
CA LEU A 445 22.35 11.10 -16.62
C LEU A 445 20.90 10.74 -16.98
N LEU A 446 20.60 10.73 -18.27
CA LEU A 446 19.29 10.46 -18.82
C LEU A 446 19.26 9.10 -19.50
N THR A 447 18.14 8.38 -19.38
CA THR A 447 17.84 7.20 -20.22
C THR A 447 17.72 7.60 -21.69
N SER A 448 17.60 6.62 -22.59
CA SER A 448 17.29 6.87 -24.01
C SER A 448 15.94 7.57 -24.23
N THR A 449 15.01 7.48 -23.27
CA THR A 449 13.71 8.17 -23.29
C THR A 449 13.76 9.58 -22.70
N GLY A 450 14.93 10.06 -22.25
CA GLY A 450 15.09 11.37 -21.63
C GLY A 450 14.73 11.42 -20.14
N ARG A 451 14.49 10.26 -19.51
CA ARG A 451 14.15 10.16 -18.09
C ARG A 451 15.41 10.30 -17.21
N PRO A 452 15.37 11.07 -16.11
CA PRO A 452 16.54 11.25 -15.25
C PRO A 452 16.81 10.02 -14.38
N LEU A 453 17.97 9.38 -14.57
CA LEU A 453 18.48 8.34 -13.68
C LEU A 453 19.19 8.94 -12.47
N ALA A 454 20.03 9.94 -12.69
CA ALA A 454 20.76 10.67 -11.66
C ALA A 454 21.10 12.09 -12.15
N ALA A 455 21.16 13.06 -11.26
CA ALA A 455 21.84 14.33 -11.51
C ALA A 455 23.36 14.10 -11.46
N PHE A 456 24.15 15.01 -12.03
CA PHE A 456 25.59 15.04 -11.83
C PHE A 456 26.11 16.45 -11.61
N ASP A 457 27.21 16.56 -10.85
CA ASP A 457 28.04 17.76 -10.79
C ASP A 457 29.52 17.40 -10.95
N THR A 458 30.38 18.42 -11.05
CA THR A 458 31.83 18.26 -11.02
C THR A 458 32.34 18.55 -9.62
N ASP A 459 32.96 17.56 -8.97
CA ASP A 459 33.50 17.72 -7.62
C ASP A 459 34.79 18.56 -7.60
N LEU A 460 35.31 18.82 -6.40
CA LEU A 460 36.52 19.64 -6.21
C LEU A 460 37.78 19.05 -6.87
N ASP A 461 37.77 17.75 -7.17
CA ASP A 461 38.88 17.06 -7.84
C ASP A 461 38.70 17.01 -9.36
N GLY A 462 37.64 17.62 -9.90
CA GLY A 462 37.32 17.61 -11.33
C GLY A 462 36.66 16.34 -11.83
N ARG A 463 36.12 15.50 -10.94
CA ARG A 463 35.41 14.27 -11.30
C ARG A 463 33.92 14.54 -11.46
N ILE A 464 33.29 13.84 -12.39
CA ILE A 464 31.83 13.83 -12.52
C ILE A 464 31.27 12.95 -11.41
N ARG A 465 30.44 13.53 -10.54
CA ARG A 465 29.83 12.89 -9.38
C ARG A 465 28.31 12.81 -9.58
N PRO A 466 27.77 11.60 -9.79
CA PRO A 466 26.33 11.37 -9.79
C PRO A 466 25.71 11.55 -8.39
N TYR A 467 24.48 12.02 -8.34
CA TYR A 467 23.66 12.08 -7.11
C TYR A 467 22.17 12.12 -7.47
N LEU A 468 21.31 11.96 -6.48
CA LEU A 468 19.85 12.04 -6.64
C LEU A 468 19.33 13.37 -6.08
N ASP A 469 18.51 14.06 -6.85
CA ASP A 469 17.86 15.32 -6.49
C ASP A 469 16.34 15.23 -6.66
N GLU A 470 15.65 16.36 -6.41
CA GLU A 470 14.19 16.44 -6.51
C GLU A 470 13.64 16.04 -7.89
N THR A 471 14.38 16.28 -8.97
CA THR A 471 13.94 15.88 -10.32
C THR A 471 13.96 14.36 -10.44
N CYS A 472 15.01 13.71 -9.95
CA CYS A 472 15.09 12.25 -9.88
C CYS A 472 14.01 11.67 -8.96
N TYR A 473 13.80 12.23 -7.77
CA TYR A 473 12.78 11.73 -6.83
C TYR A 473 11.37 11.90 -7.37
N ARG A 474 11.09 13.00 -8.09
CA ARG A 474 9.79 13.22 -8.74
C ARG A 474 9.50 12.17 -9.81
N ASP A 475 10.49 11.86 -10.64
CA ASP A 475 10.36 10.79 -11.65
C ASP A 475 10.17 9.42 -11.01
N GLN A 476 10.96 9.10 -9.98
CA GLN A 476 10.82 7.87 -9.20
C GLN A 476 9.41 7.75 -8.60
N ALA A 477 8.95 8.77 -7.88
CA ALA A 477 7.65 8.77 -7.23
C ALA A 477 6.48 8.68 -8.22
N ALA A 478 6.59 9.35 -9.37
CA ALA A 478 5.57 9.30 -10.42
C ALA A 478 5.33 7.89 -10.98
N GLN A 479 6.33 7.01 -10.93
CA GLN A 479 6.21 5.63 -11.39
C GLN A 479 5.94 4.64 -10.24
N LEU A 480 6.59 4.84 -9.09
CA LEU A 480 6.56 3.89 -7.98
C LEU A 480 5.30 4.01 -7.14
N LEU A 481 4.72 5.20 -6.96
CA LEU A 481 3.49 5.37 -6.16
C LEU A 481 2.28 4.68 -6.81
N PRO A 482 1.99 4.88 -8.12
CA PRO A 482 0.95 4.11 -8.80
C PRO A 482 1.16 2.60 -8.71
N ALA A 483 2.40 2.14 -8.96
CA ALA A 483 2.74 0.72 -8.89
C ALA A 483 2.53 0.14 -7.48
N ALA A 484 2.87 0.89 -6.43
CA ALA A 484 2.65 0.51 -5.04
C ALA A 484 1.15 0.43 -4.68
N ALA A 485 0.33 1.34 -5.22
CA ALA A 485 -1.12 1.28 -5.06
C ALA A 485 -1.72 0.09 -5.84
N ASP A 486 -1.20 -0.20 -7.04
CA ASP A 486 -1.65 -1.31 -7.89
C ASP A 486 -1.32 -2.67 -7.31
N VAL A 487 -0.11 -2.87 -6.77
CA VAL A 487 0.27 -4.09 -6.07
C VAL A 487 -0.58 -4.28 -4.82
N THR A 488 -0.89 -3.20 -4.09
CA THR A 488 -1.76 -3.27 -2.90
C THR A 488 -3.18 -3.73 -3.27
N ARG A 489 -3.78 -3.13 -4.31
CA ARG A 489 -5.10 -3.53 -4.82
C ARG A 489 -5.07 -4.98 -5.29
N SER A 490 -4.02 -5.35 -6.01
CA SER A 490 -3.80 -6.69 -6.52
C SER A 490 -3.73 -7.75 -5.42
N LEU A 491 -3.04 -7.45 -4.31
CA LEU A 491 -2.96 -8.34 -3.15
C LEU A 491 -4.33 -8.53 -2.49
N LEU A 492 -5.14 -7.48 -2.37
CA LEU A 492 -6.51 -7.59 -1.86
C LEU A 492 -7.35 -8.50 -2.76
N ASP A 493 -7.26 -8.32 -4.08
CA ASP A 493 -7.98 -9.14 -5.06
C ASP A 493 -7.46 -10.60 -5.11
N LEU A 494 -6.17 -10.83 -4.83
CA LEU A 494 -5.57 -12.15 -4.67
C LEU A 494 -6.11 -12.86 -3.42
N LEU A 495 -6.15 -12.17 -2.28
CA LEU A 495 -6.56 -12.77 -1.01
C LEU A 495 -8.07 -13.04 -0.95
N TRP A 496 -8.87 -12.19 -1.59
CA TRP A 496 -10.33 -12.35 -1.70
C TRP A 496 -10.77 -12.43 -3.17
N PRO A 497 -10.53 -13.58 -3.83
CA PRO A 497 -10.97 -13.78 -5.21
C PRO A 497 -12.51 -13.76 -5.30
N ALA A 498 -13.04 -13.64 -6.52
CA ALA A 498 -14.47 -13.80 -6.74
C ALA A 498 -14.93 -15.21 -6.34
N TRP A 499 -16.16 -15.31 -5.83
CA TRP A 499 -16.80 -16.60 -5.62
C TRP A 499 -16.91 -17.34 -6.97
N PRO A 500 -16.60 -18.66 -7.02
CA PRO A 500 -16.76 -19.41 -8.25
C PRO A 500 -18.21 -19.41 -8.74
N GLN A 501 -18.41 -19.58 -10.05
CA GLN A 501 -19.78 -19.62 -10.60
C GLN A 501 -20.60 -20.69 -9.89
N MET A 502 -21.74 -20.27 -9.34
CA MET A 502 -22.62 -21.09 -8.51
C MET A 502 -24.05 -21.04 -9.06
N GLN A 503 -24.69 -22.20 -9.17
CA GLN A 503 -26.09 -22.33 -9.57
C GLN A 503 -26.89 -23.07 -8.51
N HIS A 504 -27.99 -22.48 -8.06
CA HIS A 504 -28.92 -23.13 -7.14
C HIS A 504 -29.81 -24.14 -7.87
N ARG A 505 -29.95 -25.35 -7.29
CA ARG A 505 -30.78 -26.45 -7.80
C ARG A 505 -31.53 -27.10 -6.63
N GLY A 506 -32.54 -26.41 -6.10
CA GLY A 506 -33.29 -26.88 -4.93
C GLY A 506 -32.40 -26.91 -3.68
N ASP A 507 -32.24 -28.09 -3.08
CA ASP A 507 -31.42 -28.34 -1.87
C ASP A 507 -29.92 -28.52 -2.16
N ARG A 508 -29.48 -28.17 -3.38
CA ARG A 508 -28.10 -28.35 -3.84
C ARG A 508 -27.60 -27.08 -4.53
N VAL A 509 -26.30 -26.90 -4.48
CA VAL A 509 -25.60 -25.95 -5.34
C VAL A 509 -24.69 -26.70 -6.30
N VAL A 510 -24.63 -26.23 -7.55
CA VAL A 510 -23.68 -26.70 -8.55
C VAL A 510 -22.63 -25.62 -8.71
N LEU A 511 -21.36 -25.97 -8.53
CA LEU A 511 -20.24 -25.04 -8.62
C LEU A 511 -19.10 -25.60 -9.47
N SER A 512 -18.48 -24.73 -10.25
CA SER A 512 -17.26 -25.02 -11.01
C SER A 512 -16.11 -24.25 -10.38
N ILE A 513 -14.98 -24.91 -10.17
CA ILE A 513 -13.86 -24.34 -9.43
C ILE A 513 -12.71 -24.13 -10.40
N PRO A 514 -12.01 -22.98 -10.31
CA PRO A 514 -10.76 -22.79 -11.02
C PRO A 514 -9.71 -23.85 -10.64
N ASP A 515 -8.52 -23.73 -11.20
CA ASP A 515 -7.39 -24.62 -10.91
C ASP A 515 -6.82 -24.41 -9.49
N TRP A 516 -7.63 -24.77 -8.50
CA TRP A 516 -7.36 -24.68 -7.07
C TRP A 516 -7.27 -26.11 -6.51
N ALA A 517 -6.11 -26.44 -5.95
CA ALA A 517 -5.86 -27.72 -5.32
C ALA A 517 -6.60 -27.83 -3.98
N SER A 518 -6.90 -29.06 -3.57
CA SER A 518 -7.49 -29.37 -2.25
C SER A 518 -8.74 -28.55 -1.93
N ALA A 519 -9.55 -28.25 -2.93
CA ALA A 519 -10.76 -27.47 -2.77
C ALA A 519 -11.82 -28.25 -1.98
N GLU A 520 -12.42 -27.58 -1.00
CA GLU A 520 -13.46 -28.11 -0.12
C GLU A 520 -14.50 -27.01 0.14
N VAL A 521 -15.77 -27.40 0.20
CA VAL A 521 -16.86 -26.54 0.68
C VAL A 521 -17.42 -27.14 1.96
N GLN A 522 -17.46 -26.31 3.01
CA GLN A 522 -18.14 -26.59 4.25
C GLN A 522 -19.48 -25.86 4.27
N VAL A 523 -20.53 -26.58 4.66
CA VAL A 523 -21.89 -26.05 4.74
C VAL A 523 -22.25 -25.85 6.21
N PHE A 524 -22.59 -24.62 6.57
CA PHE A 524 -23.06 -24.25 7.89
C PHE A 524 -24.52 -23.82 7.83
N VAL A 525 -25.24 -24.06 8.91
CA VAL A 525 -26.45 -23.29 9.25
C VAL A 525 -26.04 -22.26 10.28
N GLN A 526 -26.35 -21.00 10.02
CA GLN A 526 -26.10 -19.87 10.92
C GLN A 526 -27.45 -19.33 11.42
N ALA A 527 -27.60 -19.18 12.73
CA ALA A 527 -28.74 -18.50 13.34
C ALA A 527 -28.55 -16.97 13.39
N ASP A 528 -29.62 -16.22 13.66
CA ASP A 528 -29.62 -14.75 13.79
C ASP A 528 -28.64 -14.23 14.85
N ASP A 529 -28.37 -15.00 15.91
CA ASP A 529 -27.38 -14.67 16.93
C ASP A 529 -25.92 -14.88 16.49
N GLY A 530 -25.74 -15.31 15.24
CA GLY A 530 -24.45 -15.56 14.61
C GLY A 530 -23.83 -16.91 14.97
N VAL A 531 -24.52 -17.81 15.68
CA VAL A 531 -24.02 -19.16 15.96
C VAL A 531 -24.09 -20.01 14.69
N ARG A 532 -22.98 -20.64 14.32
CA ARG A 532 -22.83 -21.56 13.18
C ARG A 532 -22.79 -23.00 13.67
N ARG A 533 -23.52 -23.87 12.97
CA ARG A 533 -23.46 -25.32 13.09
C ARG A 533 -23.04 -25.92 11.76
N SER A 534 -21.91 -26.65 11.75
CA SER A 534 -21.47 -27.40 10.57
C SER A 534 -22.45 -28.53 10.28
N ILE A 535 -22.91 -28.61 9.03
CA ILE A 535 -23.85 -29.63 8.56
C ILE A 535 -23.13 -30.68 7.72
N ALA A 536 -22.31 -30.21 6.79
CA ALA A 536 -21.66 -31.08 5.82
C ALA A 536 -20.34 -30.49 5.31
N ARG A 537 -19.55 -31.35 4.68
CA ARG A 537 -18.25 -31.05 4.12
C ARG A 537 -18.05 -31.84 2.85
N HIS A 538 -17.69 -31.17 1.77
CA HIS A 538 -17.61 -31.75 0.44
C HIS A 538 -16.26 -31.39 -0.18
N ALA A 539 -15.46 -32.42 -0.47
CA ALA A 539 -14.30 -32.26 -1.34
C ALA A 539 -14.76 -31.98 -2.76
N LEU A 540 -13.98 -31.20 -3.48
CA LEU A 540 -14.35 -30.71 -4.80
C LEU A 540 -13.27 -31.06 -5.82
N GLU A 541 -13.71 -31.33 -7.05
CA GLU A 541 -12.86 -31.69 -8.17
C GLU A 541 -12.69 -30.48 -9.11
N VAL A 542 -11.44 -30.18 -9.46
CA VAL A 542 -11.09 -29.13 -10.42
C VAL A 542 -11.63 -29.49 -11.80
N GLY A 543 -12.22 -28.51 -12.50
CA GLY A 543 -12.77 -28.69 -13.84
C GLY A 543 -14.08 -29.49 -13.92
N ALA A 544 -14.62 -29.96 -12.78
CA ALA A 544 -15.90 -30.63 -12.71
C ALA A 544 -17.04 -29.69 -12.28
N ASN A 545 -18.27 -30.04 -12.65
CA ASN A 545 -19.47 -29.45 -12.06
C ASN A 545 -19.77 -30.14 -10.73
N ASN A 546 -19.22 -29.59 -9.66
CA ASN A 546 -19.36 -30.13 -8.31
C ASN A 546 -20.78 -29.92 -7.82
N VAL A 547 -21.47 -31.01 -7.45
CA VAL A 547 -22.80 -30.96 -6.86
C VAL A 547 -22.65 -31.05 -5.34
N VAL A 548 -22.96 -29.96 -4.64
CA VAL A 548 -22.86 -29.86 -3.19
C VAL A 548 -24.27 -29.87 -2.58
N PRO A 549 -24.69 -30.97 -1.94
CA PRO A 549 -25.91 -31.00 -1.14
C PRO A 549 -25.79 -30.06 0.05
N LEU A 550 -26.78 -29.18 0.25
CA LEU A 550 -26.76 -28.27 1.39
C LEU A 550 -27.10 -29.00 2.70
N GLY A 551 -27.99 -30.00 2.64
CA GLY A 551 -28.32 -30.87 3.77
C GLY A 551 -28.92 -30.15 4.99
N ALA A 552 -29.33 -28.89 4.84
CA ALA A 552 -29.79 -28.05 5.94
C ALA A 552 -31.17 -28.47 6.49
N GLY A 553 -31.99 -29.15 5.66
CA GLY A 553 -33.39 -29.44 5.98
C GLY A 553 -34.25 -28.18 5.92
N GLU A 554 -35.36 -28.17 6.66
CA GLU A 554 -36.16 -26.97 6.88
C GLU A 554 -35.43 -26.06 7.88
N LEU A 555 -35.11 -24.84 7.45
CA LEU A 555 -34.46 -23.83 8.30
C LEU A 555 -35.48 -23.24 9.28
N ALA A 556 -35.07 -23.03 10.53
CA ALA A 556 -35.88 -22.25 11.45
C ALA A 556 -35.94 -20.76 11.02
N ALA A 557 -36.91 -20.02 11.56
CA ALA A 557 -36.95 -18.57 11.34
C ALA A 557 -35.65 -17.92 11.84
N GLY A 558 -34.99 -17.13 10.98
CA GLY A 558 -33.70 -16.52 11.28
C GLY A 558 -32.47 -17.40 11.04
N GLU A 559 -32.67 -18.65 10.58
CA GLU A 559 -31.55 -19.47 10.15
C GLU A 559 -31.26 -19.25 8.65
N ARG A 560 -29.98 -19.26 8.30
CA ARG A 560 -29.49 -19.17 6.92
C ARG A 560 -28.35 -20.15 6.67
N VAL A 561 -28.15 -20.52 5.41
CA VAL A 561 -27.05 -21.39 5.01
C VAL A 561 -25.84 -20.54 4.64
N VAL A 562 -24.67 -20.94 5.14
CA VAL A 562 -23.38 -20.31 4.81
C VAL A 562 -22.49 -21.36 4.17
N LEU A 563 -21.97 -21.05 3.00
CA LEU A 563 -20.94 -21.84 2.33
C LEU A 563 -19.59 -21.22 2.65
N VAL A 564 -18.65 -22.05 3.10
CA VAL A 564 -17.26 -21.66 3.27
C VAL A 564 -16.43 -22.50 2.33
N LEU A 565 -15.80 -21.86 1.35
CA LEU A 565 -14.91 -22.52 0.42
C LEU A 565 -13.47 -22.33 0.88
N THR A 566 -12.76 -23.44 1.07
CA THR A 566 -11.33 -23.47 1.34
C THR A 566 -10.61 -24.17 0.21
N ALA A 567 -9.52 -23.61 -0.29
CA ALA A 567 -8.70 -24.24 -1.31
C ALA A 567 -7.24 -23.77 -1.23
N THR A 568 -6.36 -24.37 -2.02
CA THR A 568 -4.95 -23.99 -2.15
C THR A 568 -4.63 -23.65 -3.60
N ARG A 569 -3.95 -22.54 -3.84
CA ARG A 569 -3.36 -22.26 -5.17
C ARG A 569 -2.06 -23.05 -5.29
N VAL A 570 -1.75 -23.56 -6.47
CA VAL A 570 -0.58 -24.45 -6.69
C VAL A 570 0.71 -23.87 -6.10
N ASP A 571 0.93 -22.55 -6.23
CA ASP A 571 2.09 -21.84 -5.66
C ASP A 571 1.70 -20.53 -4.95
N GLY A 572 0.42 -20.39 -4.57
CA GLY A 572 -0.14 -19.13 -4.08
C GLY A 572 -0.72 -19.23 -2.67
N PRO A 573 -1.25 -18.11 -2.14
CA PRO A 573 -1.86 -18.12 -0.82
C PRO A 573 -3.12 -19.00 -0.80
N PRO A 574 -3.44 -19.61 0.35
CA PRO A 574 -4.67 -20.37 0.51
C PRO A 574 -5.88 -19.46 0.26
N ILE A 575 -6.96 -20.08 -0.20
CA ILE A 575 -8.22 -19.41 -0.48
C ILE A 575 -9.16 -19.75 0.67
N VAL A 576 -9.72 -18.72 1.29
CA VAL A 576 -10.80 -18.84 2.26
C VAL A 576 -11.80 -17.74 1.93
N ILE A 577 -12.95 -18.15 1.38
CA ILE A 577 -14.04 -17.23 1.03
C ILE A 577 -15.36 -17.79 1.56
N GLU A 578 -16.31 -16.89 1.83
CA GLU A 578 -17.63 -17.22 2.34
C GLU A 578 -18.70 -16.74 1.36
N GLN A 579 -19.83 -17.43 1.32
CA GLN A 579 -21.02 -17.01 0.59
C GLN A 579 -22.26 -17.35 1.42
N LEU A 580 -23.06 -16.34 1.74
CA LEU A 580 -24.41 -16.56 2.24
C LEU A 580 -25.29 -17.09 1.11
N THR A 581 -26.09 -18.10 1.45
CA THR A 581 -27.13 -18.61 0.57
C THR A 581 -28.45 -18.58 1.30
N THR A 582 -29.37 -17.75 0.84
CA THR A 582 -30.78 -17.81 1.21
C THR A 582 -31.41 -19.01 0.49
N SER A 583 -31.87 -20.03 1.22
CA SER A 583 -32.36 -21.26 0.59
C SER A 583 -33.77 -21.10 -0.03
N ALA A 584 -33.83 -21.41 -1.32
CA ALA A 584 -34.82 -22.19 -2.07
C ALA A 584 -36.15 -21.61 -2.61
N GLU A 585 -36.80 -20.58 -2.07
CA GLU A 585 -38.13 -20.16 -2.60
C GLU A 585 -38.29 -18.70 -3.05
N SER A 586 -37.33 -17.80 -2.83
CA SER A 586 -37.59 -16.37 -3.00
C SER A 586 -36.50 -15.53 -3.67
N ILE A 587 -35.63 -16.11 -4.49
CA ILE A 587 -34.77 -15.30 -5.38
C ILE A 587 -35.50 -15.19 -6.72
N PRO A 588 -36.30 -14.13 -6.98
CA PRO A 588 -36.74 -13.85 -8.33
C PRO A 588 -35.49 -13.70 -9.21
N ASP A 589 -35.55 -14.25 -10.42
CA ASP A 589 -34.52 -14.14 -11.45
C ASP A 589 -33.92 -12.72 -11.43
N PRO A 590 -32.66 -12.54 -10.97
CA PRO A 590 -32.05 -11.23 -10.93
C PRO A 590 -31.77 -10.89 -12.39
N GLY A 591 -32.71 -10.17 -13.02
CA GLY A 591 -32.39 -9.44 -14.23
C GLY A 591 -31.07 -8.68 -14.05
N PRO A 592 -30.37 -8.32 -15.14
CA PRO A 592 -29.04 -7.74 -15.09
C PRO A 592 -28.99 -6.63 -14.02
N ALA A 593 -28.08 -6.79 -13.05
CA ALA A 593 -27.98 -5.90 -11.91
C ALA A 593 -27.93 -4.45 -12.41
N PRO A 594 -28.81 -3.55 -11.94
CA PRO A 594 -28.67 -2.15 -12.26
C PRO A 594 -27.33 -1.69 -11.69
N ILE A 595 -26.48 -1.14 -12.57
CA ILE A 595 -25.31 -0.38 -12.14
C ILE A 595 -25.88 0.85 -11.44
N VAL A 596 -26.03 0.79 -10.12
CA VAL A 596 -26.40 1.94 -9.31
C VAL A 596 -25.11 2.72 -9.06
N PRO A 597 -24.99 3.97 -9.55
CA PRO A 597 -23.88 4.84 -9.17
C PRO A 597 -23.97 5.05 -7.66
N VAL A 598 -22.95 4.63 -6.92
CA VAL A 598 -22.84 4.97 -5.50
C VAL A 598 -22.43 6.44 -5.44
N PRO A 599 -23.22 7.33 -4.80
CA PRO A 599 -22.78 8.69 -4.58
C PRO A 599 -21.68 8.65 -3.51
N TRP A 600 -20.45 8.97 -3.91
CA TRP A 600 -19.33 9.26 -3.01
C TRP A 600 -19.29 10.75 -2.72
#